data_AF-A0A968NZB3-F1
#
_entry.id   AF-A0A968NZB3-F1
#
_cell.length_a   1.000
_cell.length_b   1.000
_cell.length_c   1.000
_cell.angle_alpha   90.00
_cell.angle_beta   90.00
_cell.angle_gamma   90.00
#
_symmetry.space_group_name_H-M   'P 1'
#
loop_
_entity.id
_entity.type
_entity.pdbx_description
1 polymer ?
#
loop_
_entity_poly.entity_id
_entity_poly.type
_entity_poly.pdbx_seq_one_letter_code
_entity_poly.pdbx_strand_id
1 'polypeptide(L)'
;MTASWTVWNPRSSRASAETIEFSKNPISKDEYQVFQNLERILMQISSSRTPASHQLLVVPEEIKPLVTKLIMTRWATDAKDMEGPWSHKNRDLALFRVAGSDITQNTIIDNFESMKGSLVNRRPVLLADMADLLKIGRPNGREKPFKIKDPVLSSKRAAGFLGEVEGKPPVAKNEDDSDNEDSNLDGENADEDEEDIDQAQLPHIIWWISAEGKVVQPKKTKGWSMRQEVSPRIPTLIVTTQKELDAMEQEAAFEHRFMNFQDTFQTTYLDRPSDDDKRLLFEDLFRRPEIASLHYSFEHDGLSSDDARRQLIGLTIGRVEQISKQLKVESTYAFLKIYIALKKALTDDVELRRSRQINSSYLFRLFARVFPLPLSYEILRADDPMQKFRDHERAARGLQEAGYEAPWTPNRRSRLDQPYARRSGSRTQDPQLDRPYRRRRNRKNVPA
;
A
#
# COMPACT_ATOMS: atom_id res chain seq x y z
N MET A 1 -14.56 -2.47 25.48
CA MET A 1 -13.19 -2.14 25.01
C MET A 1 -13.27 -1.81 23.53
N THR A 2 -12.46 -0.89 23.01
CA THR A 2 -12.41 -0.61 21.56
C THR A 2 -11.24 -1.37 20.95
N ALA A 3 -11.50 -2.18 19.92
CA ALA A 3 -10.47 -2.84 19.13
C ALA A 3 -9.40 -1.84 18.66
N SER A 4 -8.13 -2.18 18.83
CA SER A 4 -7.00 -1.36 18.40
C SER A 4 -6.96 -1.18 16.89
N TRP A 5 -7.55 -2.10 16.12
CA TRP A 5 -7.62 -2.04 14.66
C TRP A 5 -8.77 -1.19 14.11
N THR A 6 -9.61 -0.59 14.95
CA THR A 6 -10.77 0.17 14.48
C THR A 6 -10.35 1.41 13.69
N VAL A 7 -10.78 1.52 12.42
CA VAL A 7 -10.61 2.75 11.64
C VAL A 7 -11.77 3.69 11.95
N TRP A 8 -11.45 4.80 12.61
CA TRP A 8 -12.45 5.78 13.01
C TRP A 8 -12.84 6.70 11.85
N ASN A 9 -14.11 7.08 11.80
CA ASN A 9 -14.64 8.07 10.85
C ASN A 9 -13.72 9.32 10.79
N PRO A 10 -13.36 9.84 9.60
CA PRO A 10 -12.46 10.99 9.46
C PRO A 10 -12.86 12.25 10.26
N ARG A 11 -14.14 12.40 10.62
CA ARG A 11 -14.65 13.51 11.44
C ARG A 11 -14.57 13.26 12.95
N SER A 12 -14.22 12.05 13.37
CA SER A 12 -14.08 11.67 14.78
C SER A 12 -12.81 12.24 15.37
N SER A 13 -12.85 12.65 16.65
CA SER A 13 -11.65 13.03 17.41
C SER A 13 -10.66 11.87 17.61
N ARG A 14 -11.10 10.63 17.36
CA ARG A 14 -10.27 9.41 17.43
C ARG A 14 -9.67 9.02 16.07
N ALA A 15 -9.96 9.75 14.99
CA ALA A 15 -9.41 9.46 13.67
C ALA A 15 -7.88 9.63 13.65
N SER A 16 -7.18 8.69 13.01
CA SER A 16 -5.75 8.85 12.79
C SER A 16 -5.49 10.01 11.82
N ALA A 17 -4.30 10.62 11.91
CA ALA A 17 -3.89 11.69 11.00
C ALA A 17 -3.96 11.26 9.53
N GLU A 18 -3.56 10.01 9.25
CA GLU A 18 -3.64 9.38 7.93
C GLU A 18 -5.09 9.30 7.42
N THR A 19 -6.04 8.90 8.27
CA THR A 19 -7.47 8.83 7.92
C THR A 19 -8.04 10.21 7.60
N ILE A 20 -7.62 11.23 8.36
CA ILE A 20 -8.00 12.63 8.11
C ILE A 20 -7.42 13.09 6.77
N GLU A 21 -6.17 12.76 6.47
CA GLU A 21 -5.51 13.11 5.21
C GLU A 21 -6.22 12.50 4.00
N PHE A 22 -6.63 11.23 4.08
CA PHE A 22 -7.43 10.58 3.04
C PHE A 22 -8.75 11.33 2.76
N SER A 23 -9.41 11.87 3.79
CA SER A 23 -10.63 12.67 3.59
C SER A 23 -10.40 14.05 2.97
N LYS A 24 -9.20 14.64 3.16
CA LYS A 24 -8.85 15.96 2.62
C LYS A 24 -8.51 15.93 1.13
N ASN A 25 -8.04 14.78 0.64
CA ASN A 25 -7.65 14.57 -0.75
C ASN A 25 -8.59 13.55 -1.40
N PRO A 26 -9.87 13.90 -1.63
CA PRO A 26 -10.83 12.97 -2.20
C PRO A 26 -10.38 12.55 -3.59
N ILE A 27 -10.55 11.27 -3.89
CA ILE A 27 -10.30 10.72 -5.21
C ILE A 27 -11.53 10.97 -6.08
N SER A 28 -11.31 11.41 -7.32
CA SER A 28 -12.40 11.52 -8.28
C SER A 28 -12.92 10.13 -8.67
N LYS A 29 -14.21 10.03 -9.03
CA LYS A 29 -14.80 8.76 -9.51
C LYS A 29 -13.98 8.10 -10.61
N ASP A 30 -13.30 8.89 -11.42
CA ASP A 30 -12.62 8.43 -12.62
C ASP A 30 -11.27 7.79 -12.31
N GLU A 31 -10.54 8.34 -11.35
CA GLU A 31 -9.34 7.72 -10.81
C GLU A 31 -9.64 6.33 -10.25
N TYR A 32 -10.82 6.15 -9.67
CA TYR A 32 -11.26 4.88 -9.14
C TYR A 32 -11.66 3.89 -10.25
N GLN A 33 -12.29 4.39 -11.32
CA GLN A 33 -12.71 3.59 -12.48
C GLN A 33 -11.55 2.94 -13.25
N VAL A 34 -10.31 3.41 -13.04
CA VAL A 34 -9.11 2.76 -13.61
C VAL A 34 -8.96 1.32 -13.14
N PHE A 35 -9.49 0.99 -11.95
CA PHE A 35 -9.47 -0.36 -11.40
C PHE A 35 -10.89 -0.90 -11.20
N GLN A 36 -11.61 -1.17 -12.29
CA GLN A 36 -13.02 -1.61 -12.23
C GLN A 36 -13.25 -2.84 -11.32
N ASN A 37 -12.30 -3.78 -11.31
CA ASN A 37 -12.39 -4.96 -10.45
C ASN A 37 -12.31 -4.59 -8.96
N LEU A 38 -11.55 -3.55 -8.61
CA LEU A 38 -11.46 -3.06 -7.23
C LEU A 38 -12.80 -2.54 -6.73
N GLU A 39 -13.54 -1.79 -7.56
CA GLU A 39 -14.89 -1.33 -7.23
C GLU A 39 -15.81 -2.48 -6.91
N ARG A 40 -15.87 -3.47 -7.80
CA ARG A 40 -16.71 -4.66 -7.61
C ARG A 40 -16.39 -5.38 -6.30
N ILE A 41 -15.11 -5.55 -5.98
CA ILE A 41 -14.65 -6.18 -4.74
C ILE A 41 -15.09 -5.38 -3.52
N LEU A 42 -14.87 -4.06 -3.50
CA LEU A 42 -15.25 -3.23 -2.35
C LEU A 42 -16.77 -3.20 -2.13
N MET A 43 -17.55 -3.19 -3.21
CA MET A 43 -19.02 -3.29 -3.13
C MET A 43 -19.46 -4.66 -2.59
N GLN A 44 -18.87 -5.75 -3.09
CA GLN A 44 -19.17 -7.10 -2.62
C GLN A 44 -18.82 -7.30 -1.14
N ILE A 45 -17.63 -6.85 -0.72
CA ILE A 45 -17.13 -6.99 0.66
C ILE A 45 -17.96 -6.19 1.66
N SER A 46 -18.44 -5.00 1.28
CA SER A 46 -19.24 -4.14 2.16
C SER A 46 -20.73 -4.52 2.24
N SER A 47 -21.21 -5.45 1.42
CA SER A 47 -22.63 -5.48 1.05
C SER A 47 -23.67 -5.97 2.08
N SER A 48 -23.42 -6.54 3.25
CA SER A 48 -24.43 -7.23 4.13
C SER A 48 -25.23 -8.39 3.50
N ARG A 49 -25.74 -8.26 2.27
CA ARG A 49 -26.52 -9.27 1.52
C ARG A 49 -25.66 -10.40 0.95
N THR A 50 -24.39 -10.12 0.67
CA THR A 50 -23.44 -11.14 0.21
C THR A 50 -22.89 -11.91 1.40
N PRO A 51 -22.65 -13.23 1.30
CA PRO A 51 -21.86 -13.93 2.31
C PRO A 51 -20.51 -13.23 2.52
N ALA A 52 -20.01 -13.25 3.75
CA ALA A 52 -18.64 -12.77 4.00
C ALA A 52 -17.66 -13.70 3.28
N SER A 53 -16.58 -13.13 2.76
CA SER A 53 -15.51 -13.88 2.10
C SER A 53 -14.18 -13.19 2.38
N HIS A 54 -13.10 -13.98 2.39
CA HIS A 54 -11.76 -13.43 2.41
C HIS A 54 -11.27 -13.28 0.96
N GLN A 55 -10.75 -12.11 0.64
CA GLN A 55 -10.24 -11.73 -0.67
C GLN A 55 -8.76 -11.42 -0.55
N LEU A 56 -7.96 -12.00 -1.43
CA LEU A 56 -6.56 -11.66 -1.62
C LEU A 56 -6.43 -10.88 -2.92
N LEU A 57 -6.07 -9.60 -2.83
CA LEU A 57 -5.86 -8.72 -3.96
C LEU A 57 -4.37 -8.66 -4.29
N VAL A 58 -3.96 -9.39 -5.33
CA VAL A 58 -2.57 -9.42 -5.80
C VAL A 58 -2.34 -8.28 -6.77
N VAL A 59 -1.40 -7.41 -6.44
CA VAL A 59 -1.07 -6.20 -7.20
C VAL A 59 0.44 -6.16 -7.51
N PRO A 60 0.84 -5.59 -8.66
CA PRO A 60 2.23 -5.22 -8.89
C PRO A 60 2.78 -4.33 -7.76
N GLU A 61 4.04 -4.56 -7.38
CA GLU A 61 4.70 -3.88 -6.25
C GLU A 61 4.62 -2.35 -6.36
N GLU A 62 4.74 -1.84 -7.58
CA GLU A 62 4.81 -0.41 -7.85
C GLU A 62 3.45 0.29 -7.70
N ILE A 63 2.34 -0.43 -7.93
CA ILE A 63 0.98 0.13 -7.81
C ILE A 63 0.35 -0.17 -6.45
N LYS A 64 0.93 -1.05 -5.64
CA LYS A 64 0.38 -1.42 -4.33
C LYS A 64 0.11 -0.21 -3.41
N PRO A 65 1.04 0.75 -3.22
CA PRO A 65 0.78 1.92 -2.38
C PRO A 65 -0.38 2.77 -2.90
N LEU A 66 -0.51 2.88 -4.23
CA LEU A 66 -1.61 3.58 -4.88
C LEU A 66 -2.93 2.86 -4.60
N VAL A 67 -3.01 1.54 -4.83
CA VAL A 67 -4.25 0.75 -4.60
C VAL A 67 -4.71 0.83 -3.15
N THR A 68 -3.80 0.69 -2.19
CA THR A 68 -4.12 0.84 -0.76
C THR A 68 -4.65 2.24 -0.45
N LYS A 69 -4.01 3.28 -1.00
CA LYS A 69 -4.50 4.67 -0.89
C LYS A 69 -5.88 4.83 -1.53
N LEU A 70 -6.14 4.23 -2.70
CA LEU A 70 -7.43 4.28 -3.36
C LEU A 70 -8.54 3.65 -2.50
N ILE A 71 -8.30 2.48 -1.91
CA ILE A 71 -9.25 1.80 -1.01
C ILE A 71 -9.61 2.69 0.18
N MET A 72 -8.60 3.25 0.84
CA MET A 72 -8.76 4.05 2.05
C MET A 72 -9.41 5.41 1.77
N THR A 73 -8.94 6.12 0.74
CA THR A 73 -9.54 7.38 0.36
C THR A 73 -10.97 7.20 -0.17
N ARG A 74 -11.28 6.12 -0.90
CA ARG A 74 -12.66 5.81 -1.32
C ARG A 74 -13.60 5.70 -0.10
N TRP A 75 -13.16 5.03 0.96
CA TRP A 75 -13.92 4.91 2.21
C TRP A 75 -14.05 6.25 2.94
N ALA A 76 -12.95 7.02 3.01
CA ALA A 76 -12.88 8.29 3.73
C ALA A 76 -13.58 9.47 3.02
N THR A 77 -13.81 9.35 1.71
CA THR A 77 -14.38 10.44 0.88
C THR A 77 -15.88 10.60 1.13
N ASP A 78 -16.30 11.86 1.34
CA ASP A 78 -17.69 12.28 1.44
C ASP A 78 -18.14 13.02 0.16
N ALA A 79 -18.06 12.36 -0.99
CA ALA A 79 -18.52 12.94 -2.26
C ALA A 79 -19.89 12.36 -2.63
N LYS A 80 -20.83 13.24 -2.98
CA LYS A 80 -22.17 12.86 -3.47
C LYS A 80 -22.09 11.95 -4.69
N ASP A 81 -21.10 12.16 -5.55
CA ASP A 81 -20.94 11.38 -6.79
C ASP A 81 -20.31 9.99 -6.57
N MET A 82 -19.92 9.72 -5.32
CA MET A 82 -19.26 8.50 -4.87
C MET A 82 -20.17 7.72 -3.91
N GLU A 83 -21.47 7.70 -4.21
CA GLU A 83 -22.43 6.84 -3.50
C GLU A 83 -22.02 5.37 -3.58
N GLY A 84 -22.28 4.63 -2.50
CA GLY A 84 -21.97 3.21 -2.41
C GLY A 84 -21.78 2.74 -0.96
N PRO A 85 -21.92 1.42 -0.70
CA PRO A 85 -21.75 0.84 0.63
C PRO A 85 -20.32 0.98 1.20
N TRP A 86 -19.28 1.16 0.37
CA TRP A 86 -17.91 1.40 0.82
C TRP A 86 -17.67 2.88 1.18
N SER A 87 -18.21 3.31 2.32
CA SER A 87 -18.07 4.68 2.82
C SER A 87 -18.11 4.73 4.34
N HIS A 88 -17.37 5.66 4.96
CA HIS A 88 -17.46 5.95 6.39
C HIS A 88 -18.85 6.49 6.81
N LYS A 89 -19.68 6.92 5.86
CA LYS A 89 -21.08 7.31 6.09
C LYS A 89 -22.02 6.12 6.18
N ASN A 90 -21.63 4.97 5.63
CA ASN A 90 -22.43 3.76 5.73
C ASN A 90 -22.43 3.30 7.19
N ARG A 91 -23.55 3.51 7.88
CA ARG A 91 -23.73 3.14 9.29
C ARG A 91 -23.69 1.64 9.51
N ASP A 92 -23.91 0.86 8.45
CA ASP A 92 -23.89 -0.60 8.47
C ASP A 92 -22.51 -1.15 8.13
N LEU A 93 -21.50 -0.31 7.88
CA LEU A 93 -20.11 -0.72 7.65
C LEU A 93 -19.23 -0.29 8.81
N ALA A 94 -18.37 -1.20 9.28
CA ALA A 94 -17.30 -0.86 10.19
C ALA A 94 -15.97 -1.36 9.63
N LEU A 95 -15.03 -0.45 9.42
CA LEU A 95 -13.73 -0.77 8.85
C LEU A 95 -12.72 -1.00 9.97
N PHE A 96 -12.01 -2.12 9.88
CA PHE A 96 -10.87 -2.44 10.71
C PHE A 96 -9.65 -2.54 9.82
N ARG A 97 -8.50 -2.05 10.28
CA ARG A 97 -7.23 -2.15 9.56
C ARG A 97 -6.18 -2.74 10.49
N VAL A 98 -5.52 -3.80 10.02
CA VAL A 98 -4.36 -4.34 10.73
C VAL A 98 -3.23 -3.32 10.62
N ALA A 99 -2.79 -2.79 11.75
CA ALA A 99 -1.67 -1.88 11.85
C ALA A 99 -1.01 -2.04 13.24
N GLY A 100 0.32 -1.95 13.29
CA GLY A 100 1.11 -1.99 14.52
C GLY A 100 2.25 -3.02 14.50
N SER A 101 3.33 -2.74 15.24
CA SER A 101 4.52 -3.60 15.34
C SER A 101 4.43 -4.63 16.47
N ASP A 102 3.69 -4.34 17.53
CA ASP A 102 3.68 -5.14 18.76
C ASP A 102 2.34 -5.87 18.93
N ILE A 103 2.13 -6.91 18.12
CA ILE A 103 0.90 -7.70 18.15
C ILE A 103 1.14 -9.03 18.88
N THR A 104 0.40 -9.24 19.97
CA THR A 104 0.35 -10.53 20.69
C THR A 104 -0.83 -11.37 20.21
N GLN A 105 -0.82 -12.67 20.50
CA GLN A 105 -1.94 -13.55 20.19
C GLN A 105 -3.25 -13.09 20.85
N ASN A 106 -3.20 -12.66 22.11
CA ASN A 106 -4.38 -12.13 22.82
C ASN A 106 -4.91 -10.86 22.14
N THR A 107 -4.02 -9.98 21.68
CA THR A 107 -4.42 -8.78 20.91
C THR A 107 -5.22 -9.16 19.65
N ILE A 108 -4.85 -10.25 18.96
CA ILE A 108 -5.58 -10.72 17.77
C ILE A 108 -6.97 -11.23 18.17
N ILE A 109 -7.03 -12.09 19.19
CA ILE A 109 -8.30 -12.65 19.70
C ILE A 109 -9.23 -11.51 20.15
N ASP A 110 -8.74 -10.58 20.97
CA ASP A 110 -9.50 -9.43 21.48
C ASP A 110 -10.05 -8.56 20.33
N ASN A 111 -9.26 -8.35 19.27
CA ASN A 111 -9.70 -7.61 18.09
C ASN A 111 -10.81 -8.36 17.34
N PHE A 112 -10.68 -9.67 17.13
CA PHE A 112 -11.72 -10.48 16.48
C PHE A 112 -13.00 -10.59 17.32
N GLU A 113 -12.89 -10.76 18.63
CA GLU A 113 -14.02 -10.72 19.55
C GLU A 113 -14.71 -9.36 19.54
N SER A 114 -13.93 -8.28 19.52
CA SER A 114 -14.45 -6.93 19.36
C SER A 114 -15.16 -6.74 18.01
N MET A 115 -14.63 -7.29 16.90
CA MET A 115 -15.33 -7.24 15.61
C MET A 115 -16.65 -8.00 15.62
N LYS A 116 -16.70 -9.16 16.31
CA LYS A 116 -17.92 -9.97 16.47
C LYS A 116 -18.95 -9.31 17.39
N GLY A 117 -18.50 -8.68 18.48
CA GLY A 117 -19.36 -8.14 19.53
C GLY A 117 -19.79 -6.68 19.34
N SER A 118 -18.96 -5.85 18.69
CA SER A 118 -19.15 -4.39 18.63
C SER A 118 -20.29 -3.96 17.68
N LEU A 119 -20.90 -4.87 16.91
CA LEU A 119 -21.66 -4.47 15.73
C LEU A 119 -22.89 -5.34 15.46
N VAL A 120 -23.79 -5.45 16.44
CA VAL A 120 -25.09 -6.16 16.27
C VAL A 120 -25.84 -5.73 14.99
N ASN A 121 -25.56 -4.54 14.45
CA ASN A 121 -26.14 -4.04 13.20
C ASN A 121 -25.12 -3.55 12.15
N ARG A 122 -23.81 -3.83 12.28
CA ARG A 122 -22.83 -3.42 11.25
C ARG A 122 -22.03 -4.62 10.75
N ARG A 123 -21.73 -4.61 9.48
CA ARG A 123 -20.79 -5.51 8.82
C ARG A 123 -19.36 -5.06 9.13
N PRO A 124 -18.60 -5.79 9.96
CA PRO A 124 -17.17 -5.56 10.08
C PRO A 124 -16.48 -5.93 8.76
N VAL A 125 -15.48 -5.16 8.34
CA VAL A 125 -14.55 -5.53 7.27
C VAL A 125 -13.14 -5.36 7.78
N LEU A 126 -12.31 -6.38 7.63
CA LEU A 126 -10.89 -6.32 7.94
C LEU A 126 -10.09 -5.99 6.68
N LEU A 127 -9.31 -4.93 6.70
CA LEU A 127 -8.33 -4.57 5.68
C LEU A 127 -6.92 -4.84 6.22
N ALA A 128 -6.09 -5.51 5.44
CA ALA A 128 -4.70 -5.76 5.80
C ALA A 128 -3.79 -5.57 4.59
N ASP A 129 -2.55 -5.18 4.88
CA ASP A 129 -1.45 -5.20 3.94
C ASP A 129 -0.59 -6.44 4.24
N MET A 130 -0.31 -7.27 3.23
CA MET A 130 0.47 -8.51 3.43
C MET A 130 1.85 -8.23 4.02
N ALA A 131 2.50 -7.12 3.67
CA ALA A 131 3.80 -6.76 4.23
C ALA A 131 3.72 -6.53 5.74
N ASP A 132 2.61 -5.97 6.23
CA ASP A 132 2.40 -5.80 7.67
C ASP A 132 2.09 -7.14 8.35
N LEU A 133 1.33 -8.03 7.68
CA LEU A 133 1.10 -9.39 8.17
C LEU A 133 2.39 -10.21 8.28
N LEU A 134 3.27 -10.14 7.29
CA LEU A 134 4.58 -10.81 7.30
C LEU A 134 5.49 -10.26 8.40
N LYS A 135 5.51 -8.94 8.63
CA LYS A 135 6.26 -8.35 9.75
C LYS A 135 5.76 -8.86 11.11
N ILE A 136 4.45 -9.05 11.25
CA ILE A 136 3.86 -9.63 12.46
C ILE A 136 4.20 -11.12 12.56
N GLY A 137 4.17 -11.82 11.43
CA GLY A 137 4.56 -13.22 11.32
C GLY A 137 3.77 -14.13 12.26
N ARG A 138 4.51 -14.88 13.08
CA ARG A 138 3.97 -15.65 14.20
C ARG A 138 3.90 -14.72 15.43
N PRO A 139 2.72 -14.49 16.02
CA PRO A 139 2.58 -13.57 17.15
C PRO A 139 3.53 -13.93 18.29
N ASN A 140 4.21 -12.94 18.85
CA ASN A 140 5.12 -13.15 19.98
C ASN A 140 4.31 -13.44 21.26
N GLY A 141 4.56 -14.57 21.92
CA GLY A 141 3.90 -14.92 23.17
C GLY A 141 4.74 -15.87 24.04
N ARG A 142 5.14 -15.42 25.23
CA ARG A 142 5.77 -16.26 26.27
C ARG A 142 4.74 -17.09 27.03
N GLU A 143 3.53 -16.55 27.22
CA GLU A 143 2.39 -17.26 27.78
C GLU A 143 1.63 -17.95 26.64
N LYS A 144 1.40 -19.26 26.75
CA LYS A 144 0.84 -20.10 25.68
C LYS A 144 -0.69 -20.26 25.86
N PRO A 145 -1.53 -19.70 24.98
CA PRO A 145 -2.91 -20.16 24.90
C PRO A 145 -3.19 -21.12 23.74
N PHE A 146 -2.43 -21.08 22.63
CA PHE A 146 -2.66 -22.03 21.53
C PHE A 146 -1.41 -22.32 20.68
N LYS A 147 -1.16 -23.61 20.43
CA LYS A 147 -0.16 -24.09 19.46
C LYS A 147 -0.82 -25.12 18.55
N ILE A 148 -0.44 -25.13 17.28
CA ILE A 148 -0.88 -26.17 16.34
C ILE A 148 0.09 -27.34 16.46
N LYS A 149 -0.43 -28.52 16.81
CA LYS A 149 0.33 -29.77 16.81
C LYS A 149 0.13 -30.47 15.47
N ASP A 150 1.20 -31.04 14.91
CA ASP A 150 1.10 -31.88 13.72
C ASP A 150 0.42 -33.23 14.07
N PRO A 151 -0.80 -33.51 13.57
CA PRO A 151 -1.51 -34.73 13.88
C PRO A 151 -0.80 -35.99 13.36
N VAL A 152 -0.02 -35.89 12.28
CA VAL A 152 0.68 -37.04 11.66
C VAL A 152 1.85 -37.51 12.52
N LEU A 153 2.58 -36.57 13.12
CA LEU A 153 3.65 -36.89 14.06
C LEU A 153 3.08 -37.42 15.38
N SER A 154 1.95 -36.87 15.83
CA SER A 154 1.30 -37.32 17.07
C SER A 154 0.81 -38.78 17.03
N SER A 155 0.47 -39.32 15.85
CA SER A 155 -0.04 -40.69 15.72
C SER A 155 1.05 -41.74 15.66
N LYS A 156 2.26 -41.42 15.16
CA LYS A 156 3.37 -42.40 15.10
C LYS A 156 3.85 -42.79 16.49
N ARG A 157 3.94 -41.84 17.44
CA ARG A 157 4.26 -42.16 18.85
C ARG A 157 3.17 -42.98 19.54
N ALA A 158 1.89 -42.68 19.28
CA ALA A 158 0.78 -43.46 19.83
C ALA A 158 0.76 -44.91 19.32
N ALA A 159 1.22 -45.15 18.09
CA ALA A 159 1.35 -46.49 17.53
C ALA A 159 2.60 -47.23 18.04
N GLY A 160 3.72 -46.53 18.27
CA GLY A 160 4.94 -47.13 18.84
C GLY A 160 4.87 -47.49 20.32
N PHE A 161 3.91 -46.91 21.07
CA PHE A 161 3.70 -47.22 22.50
C PHE A 161 2.87 -48.50 22.73
N LEU A 162 2.16 -49.00 21.72
CA LEU A 162 1.52 -50.32 21.76
C LEU A 162 2.45 -51.34 21.14
N GLY A 163 3.43 -51.73 21.96
CA GLY A 163 4.54 -52.63 21.69
C GLY A 163 4.35 -53.67 20.59
N GLU A 164 5.28 -53.65 19.66
CA GLU A 164 5.92 -54.88 19.24
C GLU A 164 6.65 -55.42 20.49
N VAL A 165 5.95 -56.27 21.25
CA VAL A 165 6.59 -57.19 22.20
C VAL A 165 7.33 -58.21 21.34
N GLU A 166 8.42 -57.77 20.69
CA GLU A 166 9.38 -58.68 20.11
C GLU A 166 9.98 -59.45 21.28
N GLY A 167 9.64 -60.73 21.32
CA GLY A 167 10.19 -61.68 22.27
C GLY A 167 11.70 -61.62 22.21
N LYS A 168 12.29 -61.00 23.22
CA LYS A 168 13.69 -61.17 23.58
C LYS A 168 13.89 -62.69 23.74
N PRO A 169 14.64 -63.38 22.88
CA PRO A 169 14.96 -64.77 23.14
C PRO A 169 15.75 -64.83 24.47
N PRO A 170 15.56 -65.88 25.28
CA PRO A 170 16.21 -66.00 26.57
C PRO A 170 17.72 -65.94 26.39
N VAL A 171 18.34 -64.92 26.98
CA VAL A 171 19.80 -64.82 27.11
C VAL A 171 20.27 -65.99 27.96
N ALA A 172 21.03 -66.89 27.36
CA ALA A 172 21.73 -67.94 28.06
C ALA A 172 22.74 -67.29 29.02
N LYS A 173 22.62 -67.61 30.30
CA LYS A 173 23.61 -67.31 31.33
C LYS A 173 24.87 -68.11 31.00
N ASN A 174 25.94 -67.42 30.63
CA ASN A 174 27.29 -67.95 30.80
C ASN A 174 27.80 -67.41 32.13
N GLU A 175 27.85 -68.30 33.10
CA GLU A 175 28.69 -68.18 34.30
C GLU A 175 30.13 -68.45 33.82
N ASP A 176 31.01 -67.46 33.94
CA ASP A 176 32.41 -67.73 34.27
C ASP A 176 33.09 -66.47 34.81
N ASP A 177 33.81 -66.70 35.89
CA ASP A 177 34.51 -65.76 36.76
C ASP A 177 35.65 -65.03 36.04
N SER A 178 35.82 -63.74 36.36
CA SER A 178 37.14 -63.22 36.74
C SER A 178 37.02 -61.82 37.33
N ASP A 179 37.49 -61.71 38.57
CA ASP A 179 37.74 -60.48 39.30
C ASP A 179 38.52 -59.46 38.48
N ASN A 180 38.03 -58.22 38.43
CA ASN A 180 38.89 -57.05 38.54
C ASN A 180 38.10 -55.83 39.00
N GLU A 181 38.50 -55.36 40.17
CA GLU A 181 38.22 -54.04 40.73
C GLU A 181 38.89 -52.93 39.89
N ASP A 182 38.55 -51.69 40.23
CA ASP A 182 38.94 -50.40 39.66
C ASP A 182 38.02 -49.83 38.58
N SER A 183 36.93 -49.15 38.96
CA SER A 183 36.79 -47.86 39.67
C SER A 183 37.13 -46.63 38.81
N ASN A 184 36.15 -45.73 38.74
CA ASN A 184 36.15 -44.36 38.19
C ASN A 184 36.03 -44.19 36.66
N LEU A 185 34.80 -44.35 36.17
CA LEU A 185 34.27 -43.45 35.14
C LEU A 185 32.90 -42.97 35.62
N ASP A 186 32.88 -41.76 36.18
CA ASP A 186 31.68 -40.93 36.34
C ASP A 186 31.13 -40.64 34.94
N GLY A 187 30.42 -41.62 34.40
CA GLY A 187 29.47 -41.40 33.32
C GLY A 187 28.28 -40.68 33.92
N GLU A 188 28.37 -39.35 33.99
CA GLU A 188 27.19 -38.50 33.77
C GLU A 188 26.59 -38.94 32.42
N ASN A 189 25.81 -40.02 32.45
CA ASN A 189 24.67 -40.14 31.55
C ASN A 189 23.76 -39.00 31.98
N ALA A 190 24.11 -37.80 31.49
CA ALA A 190 23.13 -36.79 31.24
C ALA A 190 22.00 -37.55 30.57
N ASP A 191 20.87 -37.60 31.27
CA ASP A 191 19.58 -37.60 30.63
C ASP A 191 19.68 -36.51 29.55
N GLU A 192 20.15 -36.89 28.36
CA GLU A 192 19.70 -36.34 27.11
C GLU A 192 18.22 -36.68 27.12
N ASP A 193 17.48 -35.93 27.95
CA ASP A 193 16.09 -35.64 27.77
C ASP A 193 15.99 -35.43 26.28
N GLU A 194 15.47 -36.46 25.59
CA GLU A 194 15.10 -36.35 24.21
C GLU A 194 14.21 -35.11 24.21
N GLU A 195 14.81 -33.97 23.83
CA GLU A 195 14.14 -32.77 23.40
C GLU A 195 13.45 -33.23 22.11
N ASP A 196 12.45 -34.07 22.29
CA ASP A 196 11.76 -34.79 21.26
C ASP A 196 10.68 -33.81 20.83
N ILE A 197 11.18 -32.71 20.26
CA ILE A 197 10.55 -31.43 20.00
C ILE A 197 9.10 -31.72 19.64
N ASP A 198 8.22 -31.49 20.60
CA ASP A 198 6.82 -31.24 20.34
C ASP A 198 6.86 -30.06 19.36
N GLN A 199 6.84 -30.31 18.04
CA GLN A 199 6.89 -29.32 16.95
C GLN A 199 5.58 -28.52 16.88
N ALA A 200 5.05 -28.20 18.06
CA ALA A 200 3.92 -27.36 18.29
C ALA A 200 4.37 -25.91 18.05
N GLN A 201 4.08 -25.42 16.84
CA GLN A 201 4.38 -24.05 16.42
C GLN A 201 3.21 -23.11 16.72
N LEU A 202 3.52 -21.85 16.97
CA LEU A 202 2.51 -20.79 17.06
C LEU A 202 2.00 -20.49 15.66
N PRO A 203 0.68 -20.49 15.40
CA PRO A 203 0.15 -20.22 14.08
C PRO A 203 0.56 -18.83 13.58
N HIS A 204 0.89 -18.74 12.30
CA HIS A 204 1.07 -17.50 11.57
C HIS A 204 -0.20 -16.62 11.65
N ILE A 205 -0.07 -15.29 11.64
CA ILE A 205 -1.22 -14.37 11.74
C ILE A 205 -2.30 -14.63 10.68
N ILE A 206 -1.90 -15.11 9.52
CA ILE A 206 -2.83 -15.44 8.43
C ILE A 206 -3.75 -16.60 8.79
N TRP A 207 -3.25 -17.59 9.52
CA TRP A 207 -4.08 -18.66 10.08
C TRP A 207 -5.11 -18.10 11.06
N TRP A 208 -4.71 -17.13 11.89
CA TRP A 208 -5.64 -16.47 12.79
C TRP A 208 -6.72 -15.70 12.03
N ILE A 209 -6.36 -15.05 10.93
CA ILE A 209 -7.31 -14.33 10.09
C ILE A 209 -8.29 -15.29 9.44
N SER A 210 -7.82 -16.40 8.84
CA SER A 210 -8.69 -17.39 8.20
C SER A 210 -9.59 -18.11 9.20
N ALA A 211 -9.10 -18.35 10.41
CA ALA A 211 -9.88 -18.92 11.51
C ALA A 211 -10.77 -17.89 12.22
N GLU A 212 -10.69 -16.60 11.86
CA GLU A 212 -11.35 -15.48 12.55
C GLU A 212 -11.08 -15.44 14.07
N GLY A 213 -9.83 -15.65 14.46
CA GLY A 213 -9.44 -15.73 15.86
C GLY A 213 -9.83 -17.03 16.56
N LYS A 214 -10.50 -17.98 15.88
CA LYS A 214 -10.89 -19.25 16.50
C LYS A 214 -9.69 -20.17 16.65
N VAL A 215 -9.63 -20.82 17.80
CA VAL A 215 -8.71 -21.91 18.07
C VAL A 215 -9.20 -23.16 17.33
N VAL A 216 -8.62 -23.46 16.17
CA VAL A 216 -8.99 -24.61 15.35
C VAL A 216 -7.82 -25.59 15.32
N GLN A 217 -8.00 -26.79 15.88
CA GLN A 217 -7.00 -27.86 15.79
C GLN A 217 -7.26 -28.75 14.58
N PRO A 218 -6.23 -29.09 13.78
CA PRO A 218 -6.38 -30.07 12.72
C PRO A 218 -6.72 -31.43 13.34
N LYS A 219 -7.88 -32.00 12.96
CA LYS A 219 -8.29 -33.34 13.40
C LYS A 219 -7.50 -34.41 12.65
N LYS A 220 -7.29 -35.59 13.27
CA LYS A 220 -6.49 -36.71 12.74
C LYS A 220 -7.04 -37.36 11.45
N THR A 221 -8.18 -36.93 10.93
CA THR A 221 -8.85 -37.58 9.79
C THR A 221 -8.29 -37.12 8.45
N LYS A 222 -7.93 -38.08 7.58
CA LYS A 222 -7.64 -37.82 6.16
C LYS A 222 -8.81 -37.04 5.53
N GLY A 223 -8.53 -35.89 4.92
CA GLY A 223 -9.54 -35.05 4.24
C GLY A 223 -10.12 -33.91 5.08
N TRP A 224 -9.49 -33.53 6.20
CA TRP A 224 -9.90 -32.34 6.94
C TRP A 224 -9.67 -31.06 6.12
N SER A 225 -10.65 -30.15 6.09
CA SER A 225 -10.50 -28.82 5.53
C SER A 225 -11.14 -27.78 6.44
N MET A 226 -10.47 -26.64 6.63
CA MET A 226 -10.94 -25.56 7.50
C MET A 226 -12.30 -24.97 7.05
N ARG A 227 -12.62 -25.06 5.75
CA ARG A 227 -13.89 -24.59 5.18
C ARG A 227 -15.12 -25.24 5.81
N GLN A 228 -15.03 -26.50 6.24
CA GLN A 228 -16.19 -27.19 6.86
C GLN A 228 -16.55 -26.62 8.24
N GLU A 229 -15.58 -26.06 8.98
CA GLU A 229 -15.80 -25.56 10.33
C GLU A 229 -15.92 -24.03 10.41
N VAL A 230 -15.36 -23.30 9.45
CA VAL A 230 -15.32 -21.83 9.47
C VAL A 230 -15.97 -21.25 8.22
N SER A 231 -17.26 -20.96 8.31
CA SER A 231 -17.88 -19.96 7.44
C SER A 231 -17.43 -18.58 7.95
N PRO A 232 -16.70 -17.79 7.14
CA PRO A 232 -16.30 -16.47 7.58
C PRO A 232 -17.54 -15.61 7.85
N ARG A 233 -17.50 -14.84 8.93
CA ARG A 233 -18.45 -13.82 9.32
C ARG A 233 -17.89 -12.42 9.10
N ILE A 234 -16.57 -12.28 9.15
CA ILE A 234 -15.82 -11.04 8.97
C ILE A 234 -15.14 -11.12 7.60
N PRO A 235 -15.69 -10.45 6.56
CA PRO A 235 -15.01 -10.37 5.29
C PRO A 235 -13.65 -9.66 5.46
N THR A 236 -12.64 -10.18 4.76
CA THR A 236 -11.27 -9.69 4.85
C THR A 236 -10.78 -9.33 3.46
N LEU A 237 -10.10 -8.19 3.31
CA LEU A 237 -9.37 -7.82 2.12
C LEU A 237 -7.88 -7.72 2.48
N ILE A 238 -7.04 -8.55 1.87
CA ILE A 238 -5.60 -8.48 2.01
C ILE A 238 -5.02 -7.97 0.69
N VAL A 239 -4.28 -6.87 0.72
CA VAL A 239 -3.55 -6.36 -0.45
C VAL A 239 -2.12 -6.91 -0.40
N THR A 240 -1.69 -7.59 -1.45
CA THR A 240 -0.39 -8.28 -1.51
C THR A 240 0.31 -8.05 -2.84
N THR A 241 1.63 -8.19 -2.86
CA THR A 241 2.38 -8.42 -4.10
C THR A 241 2.57 -9.92 -4.34
N GLN A 242 3.00 -10.30 -5.55
CA GLN A 242 3.37 -11.69 -5.82
C GLN A 242 4.54 -12.14 -4.94
N LYS A 243 5.57 -11.31 -4.78
CA LYS A 243 6.73 -11.60 -3.93
C LYS A 243 6.34 -11.82 -2.46
N GLU A 244 5.44 -10.99 -1.94
CA GLU A 244 4.92 -11.14 -0.58
C GLU A 244 4.05 -12.38 -0.43
N LEU A 245 3.29 -12.73 -1.47
CA LEU A 245 2.51 -13.97 -1.50
C LEU A 245 3.43 -15.19 -1.45
N ASP A 246 4.48 -15.22 -2.26
CA ASP A 246 5.46 -16.30 -2.28
C ASP A 246 6.19 -16.40 -0.92
N ALA A 247 6.58 -15.26 -0.34
CA ALA A 247 7.20 -15.22 1.00
C ALA A 247 6.26 -15.75 2.08
N MET A 248 4.97 -15.40 1.99
CA MET A 248 3.93 -15.87 2.88
C MET A 248 3.76 -17.39 2.79
N GLU A 249 3.71 -17.95 1.58
CA GLU A 249 3.60 -19.40 1.39
C GLU A 249 4.79 -20.15 1.99
N GLN A 250 5.99 -19.55 1.94
CA GLN A 250 7.19 -20.10 2.58
C GLN A 250 7.12 -20.03 4.12
N GLU A 251 6.73 -18.89 4.69
CA GLU A 251 6.64 -18.71 6.15
C GLU A 251 5.50 -19.52 6.79
N ALA A 252 4.40 -19.70 6.07
CA ALA A 252 3.24 -20.47 6.47
C ALA A 252 3.32 -21.96 6.04
N ALA A 253 4.47 -22.44 5.56
CA ALA A 253 4.62 -23.80 5.03
C ALA A 253 4.17 -24.91 6.01
N PHE A 254 4.28 -24.66 7.33
CA PHE A 254 3.76 -25.56 8.35
C PHE A 254 2.22 -25.62 8.31
N GLU A 255 1.55 -24.48 8.25
CA GLU A 255 0.09 -24.34 8.15
C GLU A 255 -0.47 -24.86 6.83
N HIS A 256 0.29 -24.74 5.74
CA HIS A 256 -0.10 -25.26 4.41
C HIS A 256 -0.36 -26.78 4.41
N ARG A 257 0.22 -27.52 5.37
CA ARG A 257 -0.08 -28.95 5.57
C ARG A 257 -1.52 -29.21 6.01
N PHE A 258 -2.16 -28.21 6.62
CA PHE A 258 -3.48 -28.32 7.24
C PHE A 258 -4.53 -27.44 6.57
N MET A 259 -4.12 -26.34 5.95
CA MET A 259 -4.98 -25.37 5.30
C MET A 259 -4.39 -24.96 3.96
N ASN A 260 -5.16 -25.20 2.91
CA ASN A 260 -4.85 -24.60 1.63
C ASN A 260 -5.31 -23.13 1.64
N PHE A 261 -4.37 -22.19 1.57
CA PHE A 261 -4.66 -20.76 1.58
C PHE A 261 -5.62 -20.36 0.44
N GLN A 262 -5.45 -20.97 -0.74
CA GLN A 262 -6.30 -20.73 -1.92
C GLN A 262 -7.75 -21.20 -1.70
N ASP A 263 -7.97 -22.13 -0.77
CA ASP A 263 -9.33 -22.50 -0.40
C ASP A 263 -9.96 -21.44 0.52
N THR A 264 -9.20 -20.80 1.40
CA THR A 264 -9.75 -19.81 2.32
C THR A 264 -9.89 -18.40 1.73
N PHE A 265 -9.02 -18.03 0.78
CA PHE A 265 -8.98 -16.70 0.18
C PHE A 265 -9.30 -16.79 -1.30
N GLN A 266 -10.24 -15.98 -1.76
CA GLN A 266 -10.46 -15.77 -3.19
C GLN A 266 -9.37 -14.80 -3.70
N THR A 267 -8.47 -15.31 -4.52
CA THR A 267 -7.40 -14.51 -5.13
C THR A 267 -7.92 -13.77 -6.35
N THR A 268 -7.70 -12.46 -6.38
CA THR A 268 -7.95 -11.60 -7.55
C THR A 268 -6.66 -10.88 -7.91
N TYR A 269 -6.24 -10.99 -9.16
CA TYR A 269 -5.11 -10.24 -9.70
C TYR A 269 -5.61 -8.91 -10.23
N LEU A 270 -4.93 -7.83 -9.84
CA LEU A 270 -5.17 -6.49 -10.32
C LEU A 270 -3.94 -6.01 -11.07
N ASP A 271 -3.97 -6.23 -12.37
CA ASP A 271 -2.89 -5.84 -13.27
C ASP A 271 -2.84 -4.33 -13.47
N ARG A 272 -1.72 -3.86 -14.03
CA ARG A 272 -1.61 -2.47 -14.50
C ARG A 272 -2.61 -2.28 -15.64
N PRO A 273 -3.26 -1.11 -15.76
CA PRO A 273 -4.14 -0.85 -16.89
C PRO A 273 -3.34 -0.96 -18.19
N SER A 274 -3.88 -1.71 -19.14
CA SER A 274 -3.29 -1.83 -20.48
C SER A 274 -3.36 -0.49 -21.22
N ASP A 275 -2.61 -0.35 -22.30
CA ASP A 275 -2.70 0.88 -23.12
C ASP A 275 -4.09 1.03 -23.75
N ASP A 276 -4.77 -0.07 -24.04
CA ASP A 276 -6.16 -0.07 -24.49
C ASP A 276 -7.11 0.41 -23.38
N ASP A 277 -6.92 -0.02 -22.13
CA ASP A 277 -7.71 0.49 -21.00
C ASP A 277 -7.48 1.99 -20.79
N LYS A 278 -6.21 2.43 -20.83
CA LYS A 278 -5.85 3.85 -20.74
C LYS A 278 -6.50 4.67 -21.86
N ARG A 279 -6.51 4.13 -23.09
CA ARG A 279 -7.15 4.75 -24.24
C ARG A 279 -8.65 4.85 -24.07
N LEU A 280 -9.31 3.77 -23.65
CA LEU A 280 -10.76 3.75 -23.38
C LEU A 280 -11.12 4.79 -22.31
N LEU A 281 -10.33 4.92 -21.26
CA LEU A 281 -10.54 5.95 -20.23
C LEU A 281 -10.49 7.37 -20.80
N PHE A 282 -9.55 7.67 -21.70
CA PHE A 282 -9.49 8.97 -22.39
C PHE A 282 -10.68 9.16 -23.36
N GLU A 283 -11.03 8.14 -24.14
CA GLU A 283 -12.17 8.21 -25.05
C GLU A 283 -13.47 8.47 -24.27
N ASP A 284 -13.67 7.76 -23.17
CA ASP A 284 -14.82 7.93 -22.29
C ASP A 284 -14.83 9.31 -21.61
N LEU A 285 -13.67 9.85 -21.24
CA LEU A 285 -13.56 11.22 -20.73
C LEU A 285 -14.14 12.23 -21.72
N PHE A 286 -13.82 12.12 -23.01
CA PHE A 286 -14.33 13.03 -24.04
C PHE A 286 -15.80 12.79 -24.39
N ARG A 287 -16.36 11.60 -24.12
CA ARG A 287 -17.78 11.28 -24.33
C ARG A 287 -18.70 11.83 -23.24
N ARG A 288 -18.15 12.28 -22.11
CA ARG A 288 -18.97 12.77 -20.99
C ARG A 288 -19.79 14.00 -21.38
N PRO A 289 -21.06 14.10 -20.96
CA PRO A 289 -21.92 15.22 -21.33
C PRO A 289 -21.31 16.60 -21.02
N GLU A 290 -20.63 16.73 -19.88
CA GLU A 290 -20.00 17.97 -19.44
C GLU A 290 -18.81 18.41 -20.32
N ILE A 291 -18.14 17.47 -20.99
CA ILE A 291 -17.00 17.75 -21.89
C ILE A 291 -17.47 17.79 -23.35
N ALA A 292 -18.33 16.85 -23.75
CA ALA A 292 -18.87 16.75 -25.10
C ALA A 292 -19.64 18.02 -25.51
N SER A 293 -20.36 18.65 -24.57
CA SER A 293 -21.08 19.90 -24.80
C SER A 293 -20.17 21.12 -25.06
N LEU A 294 -18.86 21.01 -24.78
CA LEU A 294 -17.90 22.08 -25.05
C LEU A 294 -17.42 22.08 -26.52
N HIS A 295 -17.75 21.03 -27.28
CA HIS A 295 -17.44 20.90 -28.71
C HIS A 295 -15.95 21.14 -29.05
N TYR A 296 -15.05 20.47 -28.32
CA TYR A 296 -13.62 20.51 -28.61
C TYR A 296 -13.30 19.90 -29.98
N SER A 297 -12.51 20.60 -30.79
CA SER A 297 -11.89 20.09 -32.01
C SER A 297 -10.49 19.55 -31.73
N PHE A 298 -10.13 18.48 -32.43
CA PHE A 298 -8.81 17.85 -32.32
C PHE A 298 -8.02 18.10 -33.59
N GLU A 299 -6.79 18.60 -33.44
CA GLU A 299 -5.94 18.98 -34.57
C GLU A 299 -4.57 18.29 -34.45
N HIS A 300 -4.24 17.47 -35.44
CA HIS A 300 -2.95 16.80 -35.55
C HIS A 300 -2.66 16.51 -37.03
N ASP A 301 -1.59 17.11 -37.57
CA ASP A 301 -1.00 16.81 -38.89
C ASP A 301 -1.99 16.67 -40.07
N GLY A 302 -3.03 17.52 -40.10
CA GLY A 302 -4.03 17.53 -41.18
C GLY A 302 -4.99 16.35 -41.18
N LEU A 303 -5.02 15.54 -40.12
CA LEU A 303 -5.93 14.42 -39.96
C LEU A 303 -7.38 14.88 -39.71
N SER A 304 -8.33 13.97 -39.95
CA SER A 304 -9.72 14.16 -39.52
C SER A 304 -9.78 14.34 -38.00
N SER A 305 -10.78 15.06 -37.48
CA SER A 305 -10.85 15.30 -36.02
C SER A 305 -10.92 13.99 -35.20
N ASP A 306 -11.52 12.93 -35.74
CA ASP A 306 -11.60 11.64 -35.04
C ASP A 306 -10.26 10.90 -35.05
N ASP A 307 -9.55 10.91 -36.18
CA ASP A 307 -8.22 10.30 -36.28
C ASP A 307 -7.19 11.10 -35.49
N ALA A 308 -7.26 12.43 -35.55
CA ALA A 308 -6.44 13.33 -34.74
C ALA A 308 -6.65 13.05 -33.25
N ARG A 309 -7.90 12.88 -32.79
CA ARG A 309 -8.20 12.50 -31.40
C ARG A 309 -7.52 11.18 -31.02
N ARG A 310 -7.65 10.14 -31.85
CA ARG A 310 -7.02 8.83 -31.59
C ARG A 310 -5.49 8.93 -31.52
N GLN A 311 -4.89 9.67 -32.45
CA GLN A 311 -3.43 9.89 -32.47
C GLN A 311 -2.95 10.68 -31.26
N LEU A 312 -3.66 11.74 -30.87
CA LEU A 312 -3.31 12.55 -29.70
C LEU A 312 -3.45 11.77 -28.39
N ILE A 313 -4.44 10.88 -28.26
CA ILE A 313 -4.55 9.96 -27.12
C ILE A 313 -3.36 8.99 -27.11
N GLY A 314 -3.04 8.36 -28.24
CA GLY A 314 -1.87 7.48 -28.36
C GLY A 314 -0.56 8.18 -28.02
N LEU A 315 -0.36 9.39 -28.53
CA LEU A 315 0.78 10.25 -28.20
C LEU A 315 0.84 10.56 -26.70
N THR A 316 -0.29 10.85 -26.08
CA THR A 316 -0.36 11.10 -24.63
C THR A 316 0.07 9.88 -23.85
N ILE A 317 -0.45 8.69 -24.18
CA ILE A 317 -0.09 7.44 -23.50
C ILE A 317 1.40 7.14 -23.68
N GLY A 318 1.91 7.15 -24.91
CA GLY A 318 3.33 6.91 -25.18
C GLY A 318 4.25 7.93 -24.48
N ARG A 319 3.83 9.20 -24.39
CA ARG A 319 4.59 10.24 -23.69
C ARG A 319 4.58 10.03 -22.17
N VAL A 320 3.46 9.59 -21.58
CA VAL A 320 3.40 9.20 -20.17
C VAL A 320 4.43 8.11 -19.87
N GLU A 321 4.53 7.07 -20.71
CA GLU A 321 5.50 5.99 -20.50
C GLU A 321 6.95 6.47 -20.63
N GLN A 322 7.21 7.38 -21.57
CA GLN A 322 8.53 7.98 -21.71
C GLN A 322 8.89 8.79 -20.46
N ILE A 323 7.96 9.58 -19.94
CA ILE A 323 8.17 10.40 -18.74
C ILE A 323 8.34 9.51 -17.50
N SER A 324 7.54 8.45 -17.38
CA SER A 324 7.61 7.52 -16.25
C SER A 324 9.01 6.88 -16.18
N LYS A 325 9.56 6.47 -17.34
CA LYS A 325 10.94 5.97 -17.47
C LYS A 325 11.98 7.04 -17.12
N GLN A 326 11.83 8.27 -17.64
CA GLN A 326 12.77 9.37 -17.40
C GLN A 326 12.83 9.80 -15.93
N LEU A 327 11.67 9.92 -15.27
CA LEU A 327 11.56 10.37 -13.89
C LEU A 327 11.65 9.24 -12.86
N LYS A 328 11.76 7.98 -13.32
CA LYS A 328 11.68 6.77 -12.47
C LYS A 328 10.42 6.75 -11.61
N VAL A 329 9.31 7.17 -12.19
CA VAL A 329 7.98 7.17 -11.57
C VAL A 329 7.18 6.01 -12.16
N GLU A 330 6.29 5.40 -11.38
CA GLU A 330 5.42 4.35 -11.87
C GLU A 330 4.47 4.87 -12.96
N SER A 331 4.29 4.08 -14.03
CA SER A 331 3.58 4.50 -15.25
C SER A 331 2.10 4.76 -15.01
N THR A 332 1.42 3.92 -14.23
CA THR A 332 0.00 4.07 -13.86
C THR A 332 -0.24 5.35 -13.08
N TYR A 333 0.64 5.69 -12.15
CA TYR A 333 0.59 6.91 -11.38
C TYR A 333 0.83 8.15 -12.25
N ALA A 334 1.79 8.09 -13.17
CA ALA A 334 2.03 9.16 -14.14
C ALA A 334 0.81 9.35 -15.07
N PHE A 335 0.21 8.25 -15.52
CA PHE A 335 -1.01 8.24 -16.32
C PHE A 335 -2.16 8.90 -15.56
N LEU A 336 -2.44 8.47 -14.33
CA LEU A 336 -3.51 9.03 -13.49
C LEU A 336 -3.32 10.53 -13.27
N LYS A 337 -2.09 10.99 -12.99
CA LYS A 337 -1.80 12.42 -12.84
C LYS A 337 -2.17 13.23 -14.08
N ILE A 338 -1.80 12.74 -15.27
CA ILE A 338 -2.12 13.41 -16.53
C ILE A 338 -3.60 13.34 -16.83
N TYR A 339 -4.24 12.19 -16.59
CA TYR A 339 -5.66 12.01 -16.78
C TYR A 339 -6.48 13.00 -15.94
N ILE A 340 -6.17 13.12 -14.64
CA ILE A 340 -6.82 14.07 -13.73
C ILE A 340 -6.58 15.51 -14.18
N ALA A 341 -5.34 15.84 -14.54
CA ALA A 341 -4.98 17.19 -14.98
C ALA A 341 -5.68 17.56 -16.29
N LEU A 342 -5.78 16.61 -17.24
CA LEU A 342 -6.49 16.81 -18.49
C LEU A 342 -7.97 17.03 -18.24
N LYS A 343 -8.61 16.16 -17.44
CA LYS A 343 -10.01 16.34 -17.05
C LYS A 343 -10.26 17.73 -16.46
N LYS A 344 -9.44 18.12 -15.48
CA LYS A 344 -9.56 19.44 -14.83
C LYS A 344 -9.38 20.57 -15.83
N ALA A 345 -8.43 20.45 -16.75
CA ALA A 345 -8.21 21.48 -17.74
C ALA A 345 -9.36 21.55 -18.77
N LEU A 346 -9.97 20.44 -19.13
CA LEU A 346 -11.16 20.40 -20.00
C LEU A 346 -12.37 21.12 -19.37
N THR A 347 -12.48 21.17 -18.04
CA THR A 347 -13.61 21.85 -17.38
C THR A 347 -13.28 23.28 -16.95
N ASP A 348 -12.06 23.51 -16.46
CA ASP A 348 -11.70 24.71 -15.72
C ASP A 348 -10.78 25.66 -16.51
N ASP A 349 -10.06 25.18 -17.53
CA ASP A 349 -9.09 26.00 -18.27
C ASP A 349 -9.81 26.97 -19.21
N VAL A 350 -9.84 28.24 -18.81
CA VAL A 350 -10.49 29.34 -19.54
C VAL A 350 -9.94 29.47 -20.96
N GLU A 351 -8.65 29.26 -21.15
CA GLU A 351 -8.01 29.45 -22.45
C GLU A 351 -8.35 28.30 -23.39
N LEU A 352 -8.33 27.06 -22.89
CA LEU A 352 -8.77 25.91 -23.67
C LEU A 352 -10.26 26.04 -24.05
N ARG A 353 -11.10 26.54 -23.14
CA ARG A 353 -12.52 26.80 -23.42
C ARG A 353 -12.72 27.90 -24.47
N ARG A 354 -11.79 28.85 -24.57
CA ARG A 354 -11.79 29.91 -25.59
C ARG A 354 -11.35 29.39 -26.96
N SER A 355 -10.24 28.65 -27.03
CA SER A 355 -9.73 28.12 -28.30
C SER A 355 -10.55 26.95 -28.82
N ARG A 356 -11.10 26.13 -27.92
CA ARG A 356 -11.76 24.84 -28.18
C ARG A 356 -10.94 23.86 -29.01
N GLN A 357 -9.62 24.05 -29.09
CA GLN A 357 -8.72 23.23 -29.88
C GLN A 357 -7.77 22.45 -28.97
N ILE A 358 -7.73 21.13 -29.15
CA ILE A 358 -6.79 20.22 -28.51
C ILE A 358 -5.82 19.73 -29.58
N ASN A 359 -4.56 20.13 -29.45
CA ASN A 359 -3.47 19.73 -30.33
C ASN A 359 -2.26 19.23 -29.52
N SER A 360 -1.24 18.70 -30.21
CA SER A 360 -0.03 18.19 -29.56
C SER A 360 0.63 19.24 -28.65
N SER A 361 0.69 20.50 -29.09
CA SER A 361 1.29 21.59 -28.32
C SER A 361 0.57 21.86 -27.01
N TYR A 362 -0.77 21.79 -26.99
CA TYR A 362 -1.55 21.87 -25.77
C TYR A 362 -1.23 20.72 -24.81
N LEU A 363 -1.21 19.47 -25.31
CA LEU A 363 -0.90 18.30 -24.48
C LEU A 363 0.51 18.40 -23.88
N PHE A 364 1.51 18.83 -24.64
CA PHE A 364 2.86 19.02 -24.10
C PHE A 364 2.95 20.11 -23.03
N ARG A 365 2.16 21.19 -23.14
CA ARG A 365 2.04 22.18 -22.07
C ARG A 365 1.38 21.60 -20.82
N LEU A 366 0.36 20.77 -20.99
CA LEU A 366 -0.24 20.03 -19.88
C LEU A 366 0.79 19.10 -19.21
N PHE A 367 1.61 18.38 -19.98
CA PHE A 367 2.69 17.55 -19.44
C PHE A 367 3.69 18.36 -18.62
N ALA A 368 4.13 19.52 -19.11
CA ALA A 368 5.06 20.39 -18.39
C ALA A 368 4.45 21.05 -17.15
N ARG A 369 3.12 21.16 -17.07
CA ARG A 369 2.42 21.61 -15.86
C ARG A 369 2.36 20.53 -14.79
N VAL A 370 2.20 19.27 -15.20
CA VAL A 370 2.05 18.12 -14.29
C VAL A 370 3.40 17.57 -13.84
N PHE A 371 4.39 17.61 -14.72
CA PHE A 371 5.74 17.11 -14.49
C PHE A 371 6.76 18.22 -14.71
N PRO A 372 7.88 18.24 -13.99
CA PRO A 372 8.92 19.27 -14.10
C PRO A 372 9.76 19.08 -15.39
N LEU A 373 9.11 19.16 -16.55
CA LEU A 373 9.74 19.02 -17.85
C LEU A 373 10.06 20.40 -18.42
N PRO A 374 11.25 20.59 -19.04
CA PRO A 374 11.54 21.82 -19.75
C PRO A 374 10.59 21.95 -20.94
N LEU A 375 9.96 23.12 -21.08
CA LEU A 375 9.14 23.46 -22.24
C LEU A 375 10.05 23.88 -23.40
N SER A 376 9.91 23.21 -24.55
CA SER A 376 10.50 23.71 -25.79
C SER A 376 9.76 24.98 -26.24
N TYR A 377 10.49 25.98 -26.72
CA TYR A 377 9.91 27.22 -27.23
C TYR A 377 8.93 26.99 -28.39
N GLU A 378 9.10 25.90 -29.14
CA GLU A 378 8.24 25.54 -30.28
C GLU A 378 6.82 25.13 -29.86
N ILE A 379 6.66 24.72 -28.60
CA ILE A 379 5.42 24.22 -28.03
C ILE A 379 4.63 25.36 -27.35
N LEU A 380 5.31 26.46 -27.05
CA LEU A 380 4.69 27.66 -26.50
C LEU A 380 3.81 28.33 -27.55
N ARG A 381 2.77 29.03 -27.09
CA ARG A 381 1.92 29.78 -28.00
C ARG A 381 2.66 30.99 -28.59
N ALA A 382 2.18 31.49 -29.71
CA ALA A 382 2.74 32.69 -30.33
C ALA A 382 2.60 33.96 -29.47
N ASP A 383 1.59 34.02 -28.60
CA ASP A 383 1.35 35.10 -27.65
C ASP A 383 2.09 34.92 -26.31
N ASP A 384 2.73 33.78 -26.09
CA ASP A 384 3.47 33.52 -24.85
C ASP A 384 4.73 34.40 -24.79
N PRO A 385 4.93 35.19 -23.72
CA PRO A 385 6.11 36.04 -23.59
C PRO A 385 7.41 35.24 -23.66
N MET A 386 7.40 33.96 -23.30
CA MET A 386 8.57 33.10 -23.37
C MET A 386 9.04 32.85 -24.83
N GLN A 387 8.17 32.98 -25.84
CA GLN A 387 8.59 32.91 -27.24
C GLN A 387 9.53 34.05 -27.64
N LYS A 388 9.48 35.19 -26.96
CA LYS A 388 10.40 36.30 -27.22
C LYS A 388 11.85 35.95 -26.89
N PHE A 389 12.08 34.95 -26.03
CA PHE A 389 13.42 34.45 -25.72
C PHE A 389 13.96 33.44 -26.74
N ARG A 390 13.18 33.05 -27.76
CA ARG A 390 13.65 32.15 -28.81
C ARG A 390 14.84 32.75 -29.58
N ASP A 391 14.83 34.07 -29.75
CA ASP A 391 15.94 34.83 -30.33
C ASP A 391 16.72 35.52 -29.22
N HIS A 392 17.86 34.95 -28.84
CA HIS A 392 18.70 35.45 -27.74
C HIS A 392 19.15 36.91 -27.95
N GLU A 393 19.31 37.37 -29.20
CA GLU A 393 19.73 38.73 -29.49
C GLU A 393 18.59 39.75 -29.31
N ARG A 394 17.36 39.31 -29.57
CA ARG A 394 16.16 40.17 -29.47
C ARG A 394 15.39 40.00 -28.17
N ALA A 395 15.71 38.99 -27.37
CA ALA A 395 15.00 38.65 -26.13
C ALA A 395 14.85 39.85 -25.18
N ALA A 396 15.95 40.59 -24.95
CA ALA A 396 15.94 41.76 -24.07
C ALA A 396 15.00 42.87 -24.57
N ARG A 397 15.02 43.14 -25.87
CA ARG A 397 14.15 44.15 -26.51
C ARG A 397 12.70 43.71 -26.50
N GLY A 398 12.45 42.45 -26.85
CA GLY A 398 11.10 41.88 -26.86
C GLY A 398 10.44 41.89 -25.48
N LEU A 399 11.19 41.66 -24.40
CA LEU A 399 10.70 41.77 -23.03
C LEU A 399 10.33 43.21 -22.66
N GLN A 400 11.18 44.18 -23.00
CA GLN A 400 10.88 45.60 -22.77
C GLN A 400 9.61 46.02 -23.52
N GLU A 401 9.45 45.61 -24.77
CA GLU A 401 8.25 45.86 -25.57
C GLU A 401 7.01 45.13 -25.01
N ALA A 402 7.19 44.05 -24.25
CA ALA A 402 6.09 43.37 -23.54
C ALA A 402 5.65 44.08 -22.26
N GLY A 403 6.30 45.19 -21.89
CA GLY A 403 6.08 45.86 -20.61
C GLY A 403 6.75 45.17 -19.42
N TYR A 404 7.68 44.23 -19.66
CA TYR A 404 8.53 43.69 -18.60
C TYR A 404 9.67 44.68 -18.32
N GLU A 405 9.45 45.57 -17.36
CA GLU A 405 10.50 46.38 -16.76
C GLU A 405 11.33 45.49 -15.83
N ALA A 406 12.31 44.76 -16.39
CA ALA A 406 13.35 44.20 -15.54
C ALA A 406 14.05 45.38 -14.84
N PRO A 407 14.29 45.36 -13.51
CA PRO A 407 15.18 46.30 -12.89
C PRO A 407 16.56 46.07 -13.53
N TRP A 408 16.89 46.91 -14.50
CA TRP A 408 18.20 46.94 -15.10
C TRP A 408 19.12 47.42 -13.99
N THR A 409 19.69 46.49 -13.23
CA THR A 409 20.93 46.75 -12.53
C THR A 409 22.00 46.64 -13.60
N PRO A 410 22.49 47.77 -14.18
CA PRO A 410 23.68 47.67 -15.00
C PRO A 410 24.72 47.00 -14.11
N ASN A 411 25.19 45.84 -14.54
CA ASN A 411 26.33 45.24 -13.89
C ASN A 411 27.44 46.30 -13.95
N ARG A 412 27.73 46.85 -12.77
CA ARG A 412 29.03 47.29 -12.32
C ARG A 412 30.06 46.72 -13.28
N ARG A 413 30.57 47.58 -14.17
CA ARG A 413 31.74 47.27 -14.99
C ARG A 413 32.74 46.55 -14.09
N SER A 414 33.11 45.36 -14.50
CA SER A 414 34.41 44.74 -14.25
C SER A 414 35.44 45.74 -13.69
N ARG A 415 35.50 45.88 -12.36
CA ARG A 415 36.74 46.30 -11.69
C ARG A 415 37.61 45.06 -11.65
N LEU A 416 38.21 44.74 -12.80
CA LEU A 416 39.25 43.74 -12.92
C LEU A 416 40.66 44.36 -12.78
N ASP A 417 40.75 45.64 -12.39
CA ASP A 417 42.00 46.31 -12.04
C ASP A 417 41.94 46.85 -10.61
N GLN A 418 42.13 45.98 -9.62
CA GLN A 418 42.73 46.40 -8.36
C GLN A 418 43.83 45.41 -8.00
N PRO A 419 45.10 45.86 -7.96
CA PRO A 419 46.20 45.03 -7.50
C PRO A 419 46.01 44.79 -6.01
N TYR A 420 45.94 43.52 -5.61
CA TYR A 420 46.00 43.14 -4.20
C TYR A 420 47.37 43.53 -3.64
N ALA A 421 47.41 44.70 -3.02
CA ALA A 421 48.46 45.08 -2.09
C ALA A 421 48.42 44.13 -0.90
N ARG A 422 49.56 43.47 -0.65
CA ARG A 422 49.89 42.78 0.59
C ARG A 422 49.47 43.64 1.80
N ARG A 423 48.61 43.10 2.66
CA ARG A 423 48.57 43.50 4.07
C ARG A 423 48.59 42.27 4.97
N SER A 424 49.79 42.03 5.48
CA SER A 424 50.11 41.32 6.70
C SER A 424 49.42 41.92 7.94
N GLY A 425 49.13 41.06 8.93
CA GLY A 425 48.74 41.42 10.31
C GLY A 425 47.29 41.03 10.60
N SER A 426 47.03 39.98 11.38
CA SER A 426 47.05 39.91 12.86
C SER A 426 45.61 39.71 13.35
N ARG A 427 45.22 38.49 13.72
CA ARG A 427 45.17 37.99 15.11
C ARG A 427 44.24 38.82 16.03
N THR A 428 42.98 38.41 16.11
CA THR A 428 42.05 38.61 17.26
C THR A 428 40.83 37.71 17.03
N GLN A 429 40.78 36.58 17.73
CA GLN A 429 39.89 36.31 18.88
C GLN A 429 38.43 36.05 18.49
N ASP A 430 38.07 34.76 18.47
CA ASP A 430 36.71 34.25 18.51
C ASP A 430 36.04 34.62 19.85
N PRO A 431 34.82 35.18 19.86
CA PRO A 431 33.94 35.10 21.00
C PRO A 431 33.04 33.86 20.87
N GLN A 432 33.20 32.94 21.83
CA GLN A 432 32.21 31.92 22.17
C GLN A 432 30.83 32.56 22.34
N LEU A 433 29.84 32.06 21.60
CA LEU A 433 28.43 32.33 21.87
C LEU A 433 27.86 31.21 22.73
N ASP A 434 27.84 31.49 24.03
CA ASP A 434 27.01 30.83 25.03
C ASP A 434 25.54 30.87 24.62
N ARG A 435 24.92 29.70 24.47
CA ARG A 435 23.46 29.55 24.38
C ARG A 435 22.90 29.28 25.77
N PRO A 436 22.02 30.13 26.33
CA PRO A 436 21.40 29.84 27.60
C PRO A 436 20.23 28.86 27.45
N TYR A 437 20.26 27.83 28.30
CA TYR A 437 19.17 26.94 28.67
C TYR A 437 17.86 27.70 28.93
N ARG A 438 16.84 27.50 28.10
CA ARG A 438 15.45 27.84 28.46
C ARG A 438 14.81 26.66 29.19
N ARG A 439 14.92 26.68 30.52
CA ARG A 439 14.07 25.90 31.45
C ARG A 439 12.60 26.23 31.18
N ARG A 440 11.84 25.27 30.62
CA ARG A 440 10.37 25.33 30.63
C ARG A 440 9.87 24.88 32.01
N ARG A 441 9.26 25.82 32.72
CA ARG A 441 8.60 25.62 34.02
C ARG A 441 7.39 24.70 33.87
N ASN A 442 7.33 23.74 34.79
CA ASN A 442 6.13 23.06 35.24
C ASN A 442 5.03 24.07 35.58
N ARG A 443 3.83 23.89 35.01
CA ARG A 443 2.58 24.37 35.62
C ARG A 443 1.74 23.14 35.97
N LYS A 444 1.81 22.77 37.25
CA LYS A 444 0.71 22.14 37.99
C LYS A 444 -0.30 23.24 38.33
N ASN A 445 -1.58 22.94 38.20
CA ASN A 445 -2.73 23.27 39.08
C ASN A 445 -4.01 22.87 38.31
N VAL A 446 -4.65 21.74 38.62
CA VAL A 446 -5.58 21.42 39.74
C VAL A 446 -7.04 21.73 39.33
N PRO A 447 -8.02 20.86 39.70
CA PRO A 447 -9.31 20.74 39.02
C PRO A 447 -10.43 21.54 39.71
N ALA A 448 -11.58 21.62 39.03
CA ALA A 448 -12.92 21.76 39.61
C ALA A 448 -13.88 20.89 38.79
#